data_AF-A0A8T0HVM2-F1
#
_entry.id   AF-A0A8T0HVM2-F1
#
_cell.length_a   1.000
_cell.length_b   1.000
_cell.length_c   1.000
_cell.angle_alpha   90.00
_cell.angle_beta   90.00
_cell.angle_gamma   90.00
#
_symmetry.space_group_name_H-M   'P 1'
#
loop_
_entity.id
_entity.type
_entity.pdbx_description
1 polymer ?
#
loop_
_entity_poly.entity_id
_entity_poly.type
_entity_poly.pdbx_seq_one_letter_code
_entity_poly.pdbx_strand_id
1 'polypeptide(L)'
;MTVVFSEIQRVMKAGGKYMLITYGNPLIRMPWLKTLPTPWKSIILHVFPRPGSPKALKPSPRDILEPVYMLEDLTLGPQFNLDDPDWHYIYICTKENEDTTKPPPNKAKKVLASKGGKEK
;
A
#
# COMPACT_ATOMS: atom_id res chain seq x y z
N MET A 1 6.38 -9.78 -6.01
CA MET A 1 5.70 -8.95 -4.98
C MET A 1 4.42 -8.28 -5.50
N THR A 2 4.34 -7.92 -6.79
CA THR A 2 3.17 -7.27 -7.42
C THR A 2 1.88 -8.10 -7.34
N VAL A 3 1.96 -9.44 -7.46
CA VAL A 3 0.80 -10.34 -7.41
C VAL A 3 -0.01 -10.17 -6.12
N VAL A 4 0.65 -10.11 -4.96
CA VAL A 4 -0.02 -9.98 -3.65
C VAL A 4 -0.79 -8.67 -3.57
N PHE A 5 -0.19 -7.56 -4.00
CA PHE A 5 -0.86 -6.26 -3.99
C PHE A 5 -2.02 -6.19 -4.98
N SER A 6 -1.89 -6.79 -6.16
CA SER A 6 -3.00 -6.90 -7.12
C SER A 6 -4.18 -7.68 -6.55
N GLU A 7 -3.92 -8.79 -5.85
CA GLU A 7 -5.00 -9.58 -5.22
C GLU A 7 -5.65 -8.85 -4.06
N ILE A 8 -4.87 -8.17 -3.21
CA ILE A 8 -5.39 -7.29 -2.15
C ILE A 8 -6.32 -6.23 -2.75
N GLN A 9 -5.85 -5.55 -3.81
CA GLN A 9 -6.67 -4.56 -4.52
C GLN A 9 -7.95 -5.18 -5.09
N ARG A 10 -7.89 -6.37 -5.68
CA ARG A 10 -9.05 -7.04 -6.29
C ARG A 10 -10.14 -7.38 -5.26
N VAL A 11 -9.76 -7.85 -4.06
CA VAL A 11 -10.74 -8.27 -3.05
C VAL A 11 -11.29 -7.12 -2.21
N MET A 12 -10.55 -6.01 -2.12
CA MET A 12 -10.97 -4.86 -1.33
C MET A 12 -12.03 -4.02 -2.03
N LYS A 13 -13.05 -3.59 -1.27
CA LYS A 13 -14.01 -2.57 -1.71
C LYS A 13 -13.39 -1.18 -1.69
N ALA A 14 -13.99 -0.25 -2.44
CA ALA A 14 -13.71 1.19 -2.34
C ALA A 14 -13.71 1.68 -0.89
N GLY A 15 -12.74 2.52 -0.53
CA GLY A 15 -12.55 3.00 0.84
C GLY A 15 -12.09 1.93 1.84
N GLY A 16 -11.90 0.68 1.41
CA GLY A 16 -11.33 -0.36 2.24
C GLY A 16 -9.92 -0.01 2.71
N LYS A 17 -9.54 -0.50 3.89
CA LYS A 17 -8.23 -0.27 4.50
C LYS A 17 -7.39 -1.53 4.46
N TYR A 18 -6.17 -1.41 3.95
CA TYR A 18 -5.12 -2.42 4.03
C TYR A 18 -4.08 -1.98 5.05
N MET A 19 -3.79 -2.84 6.02
CA MET A 19 -2.76 -2.58 7.02
C MET A 19 -1.56 -3.50 6.76
N LEU A 20 -0.40 -2.90 6.48
CA LEU A 20 0.87 -3.62 6.37
C LEU A 20 1.72 -3.31 7.59
N ILE A 21 2.12 -4.34 8.32
CA ILE A 21 3.02 -4.25 9.48
C ILE A 21 4.34 -4.90 9.11
N THR A 22 5.46 -4.19 9.28
CA THR A 22 6.79 -4.66 8.86
C THR A 22 7.90 -3.99 9.67
N TYR A 23 9.01 -4.69 9.87
CA TYR A 23 10.28 -4.10 10.36
C TYR A 23 11.15 -3.54 9.23
N GLY A 24 10.78 -3.78 7.97
CA GLY A 24 11.54 -3.34 6.80
C GLY A 24 11.56 -1.82 6.58
N ASN A 25 12.71 -1.30 6.16
CA ASN A 25 12.98 0.12 5.97
C ASN A 25 11.93 0.83 5.06
N PRO A 26 11.29 1.92 5.53
CA PRO A 26 10.30 2.69 4.79
C PRO A 26 10.75 3.26 3.45
N LEU A 27 12.04 3.61 3.30
CA LEU A 27 12.60 4.08 2.03
C LEU A 27 12.45 3.03 0.93
N ILE A 28 12.54 1.75 1.30
CA ILE A 28 12.36 0.66 0.37
C ILE A 28 10.88 0.38 0.17
N ARG A 29 10.08 0.35 1.25
CA ARG A 29 8.67 -0.08 1.18
C ARG A 29 7.75 0.94 0.53
N MET A 30 7.90 2.23 0.85
CA MET A 30 6.97 3.25 0.44
C MET A 30 6.89 3.45 -1.09
N PRO A 31 8.00 3.43 -1.85
CA PRO A 31 7.95 3.46 -3.31
C PRO A 31 7.07 2.35 -3.89
N TRP A 32 7.12 1.13 -3.34
CA TRP A 32 6.26 0.03 -3.80
C TRP A 32 4.78 0.28 -3.53
N LEU A 33 4.44 0.91 -2.41
CA LEU A 33 3.05 1.24 -2.09
C LEU A 33 2.52 2.36 -2.99
N LYS A 34 3.36 3.34 -3.35
CA LYS A 34 2.99 4.48 -4.21
C LYS A 34 2.93 4.14 -5.71
N THR A 35 3.73 3.18 -6.17
CA THR A 35 3.86 2.82 -7.59
C THR A 35 2.92 1.70 -8.04
N LEU A 36 2.01 1.23 -7.18
CA LEU A 36 1.04 0.21 -7.55
C LEU A 36 0.15 0.67 -8.72
N PRO A 37 -0.26 -0.27 -9.61
CA PRO A 37 -1.08 0.04 -10.78
C PRO A 37 -2.44 0.68 -10.45
N THR A 38 -2.88 0.57 -9.20
CA THR A 38 -3.96 1.39 -8.64
C THR A 38 -3.43 2.07 -7.40
N PRO A 39 -3.17 3.38 -7.44
CA PRO A 39 -2.63 4.08 -6.29
C PRO A 39 -3.65 4.08 -5.15
N TRP A 40 -3.14 4.04 -3.92
CA TRP A 40 -3.95 4.25 -2.73
C TRP A 40 -4.38 5.72 -2.65
N LYS A 41 -5.63 5.97 -2.24
CA LYS A 41 -6.14 7.32 -1.98
C LYS A 41 -5.31 8.04 -0.92
N SER A 42 -4.94 7.29 0.12
CA SER A 42 -4.09 7.76 1.19
C SER A 42 -3.28 6.62 1.78
N ILE A 43 -2.09 6.97 2.26
CA ILE A 43 -1.23 6.08 3.05
C ILE A 43 -0.90 6.83 4.32
N ILE A 44 -1.29 6.27 5.46
CA ILE A 44 -0.92 6.79 6.78
C ILE A 44 0.11 5.83 7.35
N LEU A 45 1.25 6.36 7.80
CA LEU A 45 2.30 5.57 8.42
C LEU A 45 2.28 5.79 9.92
N HIS A 46 2.37 4.71 10.69
CA HIS A 46 2.64 4.76 12.12
C HIS A 46 3.94 4.04 12.41
N VAL A 47 4.67 4.52 13.42
CA VAL A 47 5.93 3.93 13.87
C VAL A 47 5.75 3.50 15.31
N PHE A 48 6.09 2.25 15.62
CA PHE A 48 5.93 1.69 16.95
C PHE A 48 7.16 0.88 17.35
N PRO A 49 7.54 0.88 18.64
CA PRO A 49 8.60 0.01 19.12
C PRO A 49 8.26 -1.47 18.83
N ARG A 50 9.21 -2.21 18.28
CA ARG A 50 9.09 -3.65 18.04
C ARG A 50 8.77 -4.33 19.39
N PRO A 51 7.68 -5.12 19.48
CA PRO A 51 7.39 -5.88 20.69
C PRO A 51 8.62 -6.70 21.14
N GLY A 52 8.97 -6.61 22.42
CA GLY A 52 10.16 -7.27 22.98
C GLY A 52 11.51 -6.59 22.69
N SER A 53 11.53 -5.45 22.00
CA SER A 53 12.74 -4.62 21.88
C SER A 53 13.01 -3.80 23.14
N PRO A 54 14.27 -3.38 23.38
CA PRO A 54 14.59 -2.38 24.40
C PRO A 54 13.74 -1.10 24.33
N LYS A 55 13.33 -0.67 23.13
CA LYS A 55 12.45 0.49 22.97
C LYS A 55 11.02 0.23 23.46
N ALA A 56 10.51 -1.00 23.33
CA ALA A 56 9.17 -1.34 23.81
C ALA A 56 9.06 -1.35 25.33
N LEU A 57 10.18 -1.49 26.04
CA LEU A 57 10.25 -1.45 27.50
C LEU A 57 10.29 -0.02 28.06
N LYS A 58 10.51 0.99 27.20
CA LYS A 58 10.60 2.38 27.59
C LYS A 58 9.28 3.10 27.25
N PRO A 59 8.79 4.00 28.12
CA PRO A 59 7.68 4.87 27.76
C PRO A 59 8.05 5.67 26.52
N SER A 60 7.30 5.50 25.44
CA SER A 60 7.44 6.36 24.26
C SER A 60 6.90 7.75 24.63
N PRO A 61 7.62 8.84 24.31
CA PRO A 61 7.08 10.19 24.46
C PRO A 61 5.96 10.48 23.46
N ARG A 62 5.77 9.57 22.48
CA ARG A 62 4.81 9.67 21.40
C ARG A 62 3.66 8.70 21.60
N ASP A 63 2.43 9.16 21.32
CA ASP A 63 1.27 8.27 21.23
C ASP A 63 1.48 7.26 20.09
N ILE A 64 1.19 5.98 20.37
CA ILE A 64 1.33 4.87 19.43
C ILE A 64 0.44 5.09 18.19
N LEU A 65 -0.69 5.78 18.34
CA LEU A 65 -1.63 6.06 17.26
C LEU A 65 -1.32 7.33 16.46
N GLU A 66 -0.29 8.08 16.84
CA GLU A 66 0.06 9.32 16.13
C GLU A 66 0.65 8.99 14.74
N PRO A 67 0.13 9.57 13.64
CA PRO A 67 0.65 9.33 12.30
C PRO A 67 2.00 10.01 12.08
N VAL A 68 2.94 9.34 11.41
CA VAL A 68 4.20 9.91 10.92
C VAL A 68 4.05 10.25 9.44
N TYR A 69 4.48 11.45 9.07
CA TYR A 69 4.55 11.88 7.69
C TYR A 69 5.98 11.73 7.19
N MET A 70 6.16 11.17 5.99
CA MET A 70 7.47 11.24 5.35
C MET A 70 7.69 12.61 4.74
N LEU A 71 8.95 13.01 4.71
CA LEU A 71 9.47 14.12 3.95
C LEU A 71 9.53 13.80 2.45
N GLU A 72 9.87 14.79 1.64
CA GLU A 72 9.97 14.65 0.18
C GLU A 72 11.02 13.62 -0.26
N ASP A 73 12.10 13.50 0.50
CA ASP A 73 13.16 12.49 0.33
C ASP A 73 12.77 11.08 0.84
N LEU A 74 11.51 10.91 1.25
CA LEU A 74 10.94 9.69 1.82
C LEU A 74 11.45 9.30 3.22
N THR A 75 12.26 10.15 3.87
CA THR A 75 12.66 9.95 5.27
C THR A 75 11.53 10.34 6.23
N LEU A 76 11.62 9.95 7.51
CA LEU A 76 10.58 10.20 8.52
C LEU A 76 10.90 11.39 9.45
N GLY A 77 11.98 12.12 9.17
CA GLY A 77 12.54 13.14 10.05
C GLY A 77 13.63 12.59 10.98
N PRO A 78 14.40 13.48 11.64
CA PRO A 78 15.63 13.14 12.36
C PRO A 78 15.42 12.23 13.58
N GLN A 79 14.20 12.15 14.11
CA GLN A 79 13.85 11.32 15.26
C GLN A 79 13.72 9.82 14.95
N PHE A 80 13.66 9.44 13.67
CA PHE A 80 13.55 8.04 13.25
C PHE A 80 14.79 7.62 12.47
N ASN A 81 15.62 6.77 13.09
CA ASN A 81 16.64 6.03 12.37
C ASN A 81 15.96 4.84 11.65
N LEU A 82 15.94 4.87 10.32
CA LEU A 82 15.22 3.87 9.51
C LEU A 82 15.89 2.50 9.50
N ASP A 83 17.16 2.43 9.89
CA ASP A 83 17.93 1.19 10.02
C ASP A 83 17.89 0.61 11.43
N ASP A 84 17.21 1.28 12.37
CA ASP A 84 17.03 0.78 13.72
C ASP A 84 16.01 -0.37 13.72
N PRO A 85 16.45 -1.61 14.03
CA PRO A 85 15.60 -2.79 13.94
C PRO A 85 14.49 -2.78 14.98
N ASP A 86 14.62 -1.97 16.04
CA ASP A 86 13.64 -1.86 17.12
C ASP A 86 12.40 -1.06 16.72
N TRP A 87 12.31 -0.57 15.48
CA TRP A 87 11.09 -0.01 14.93
C TRP A 87 10.33 -1.00 14.07
N HIS A 88 9.02 -0.98 14.25
CA HIS A 88 8.09 -1.48 13.27
C HIS A 88 7.30 -0.33 12.65
N TYR A 89 6.86 -0.56 11.43
CA TYR A 89 6.16 0.38 10.58
C TYR A 89 4.79 -0.19 10.23
N ILE A 90 3.72 0.57 10.51
CA ILE A 90 2.34 0.24 10.09
C ILE A 90 1.95 1.19 8.98
N TYR A 91 1.71 0.66 7.80
CA TYR A 91 1.12 1.40 6.69
C TYR A 91 -0.36 1.10 6.63
N ILE A 92 -1.19 2.13 6.84
CA ILE A 92 -2.63 2.07 6.63
C ILE A 92 -2.91 2.69 5.26
N CYS A 93 -3.12 1.83 4.27
CA CYS A 93 -3.43 2.23 2.91
C CYS A 93 -4.95 2.19 2.67
N THR A 94 -5.51 3.30 2.20
CA THR A 94 -6.94 3.39 1.86
C THR A 94 -7.11 3.25 0.35
N LYS A 95 -7.91 2.29 -0.10
CA LYS A 95 -8.19 2.11 -1.53
C LYS A 95 -9.00 3.29 -2.07
N GLU A 96 -8.69 3.71 -3.29
CA GLU A 96 -9.44 4.74 -4.01
C GLU A 96 -10.93 4.42 -4.04
N ASN A 97 -11.75 5.46 -3.98
CA ASN A 97 -13.18 5.27 -4.14
C ASN A 97 -13.45 4.85 -5.59
N GLU A 98 -14.39 3.91 -5.80
CA GLU A 98 -14.88 3.70 -7.16
C GLU A 98 -15.57 5.00 -7.57
N ASP A 99 -15.00 5.66 -8.56
CA ASP A 99 -15.59 6.84 -9.16
C ASP A 99 -16.88 6.39 -9.87
N THR A 100 -18.01 6.47 -9.16
CA THR A 100 -19.34 6.07 -9.66
C THR A 100 -19.77 6.89 -10.89
N THR A 101 -18.98 7.88 -11.30
CA THR A 101 -19.19 8.67 -12.51
C THR A 101 -18.59 8.05 -13.77
N LYS A 102 -17.71 7.04 -13.65
CA LYS A 102 -17.12 6.35 -14.80
C LYS A 102 -17.88 5.06 -15.11
N PRO A 103 -18.33 4.86 -16.37
CA PRO A 103 -19.01 3.63 -16.74
C PRO A 103 -18.07 2.42 -16.59
N PRO A 104 -18.60 1.24 -16.20
CA PRO A 104 -17.79 0.06 -15.96
C PRO A 104 -17.02 -0.33 -17.24
N PRO A 105 -15.78 -0.84 -17.12
CA PRO A 105 -14.99 -1.24 -18.27
C PRO A 105 -15.70 -2.34 -19.05
N ASN A 106 -16.01 -2.04 -20.30
CA ASN A 106 -16.78 -2.88 -21.20
C ASN A 106 -16.02 -4.20 -21.45
N LYS A 107 -16.55 -5.34 -20.98
CA LYS A 107 -15.97 -6.67 -21.26
C LYS A 107 -16.15 -6.98 -22.75
N ALA A 108 -15.14 -6.67 -23.57
CA ALA A 108 -15.16 -6.99 -24.99
C ALA A 108 -15.33 -8.51 -25.21
N LYS A 109 -16.48 -8.91 -25.73
CA LYS A 109 -16.73 -10.28 -26.22
C LYS A 109 -15.75 -10.58 -27.35
N LYS A 110 -14.81 -11.48 -27.11
CA LYS A 110 -13.97 -12.08 -28.16
C LYS A 110 -14.84 -13.06 -28.96
N VAL A 111 -15.54 -12.55 -29.99
CA VAL A 111 -16.23 -13.41 -30.95
C VAL A 111 -15.17 -13.97 -31.91
N LEU A 112 -15.07 -15.30 -31.92
CA LEU A 112 -14.30 -16.10 -32.86
C LEU A 112 -14.62 -15.68 -34.30
N ALA A 113 -13.61 -15.24 -35.05
CA ALA A 113 -13.68 -15.20 -36.51
C ALA A 113 -13.18 -16.55 -37.04
N SER A 114 -14.11 -17.48 -37.27
CA SER A 114 -13.88 -18.62 -38.16
C SER A 114 -13.87 -18.11 -39.60
N LYS A 115 -12.69 -18.01 -40.22
CA LYS A 115 -12.59 -17.81 -41.68
C LYS A 115 -12.84 -19.16 -42.37
N GLY A 116 -14.10 -19.40 -42.73
CA GLY A 116 -14.48 -20.34 -43.79
C GLY A 116 -14.26 -19.67 -45.15
N GLY A 117 -13.69 -20.43 -46.09
CA GLY A 117 -13.29 -19.95 -47.40
C GLY A 117 -14.44 -19.58 -48.33
N LYS A 118 -14.07 -18.99 -49.48
CA LYS A 118 -14.87 -19.08 -50.70
C LYS A 118 -14.01 -18.93 -51.95
N GLU A 119 -14.05 -20.02 -52.72
CA GLU A 119 -13.87 -20.15 -54.16
C GLU A 119 -14.66 -19.09 -54.94
N LYS A 120 -14.01 -18.40 -55.88
CA LYS A 120 -14.23 -18.44 -57.35
C LYS A 120 -13.48 -17.31 -58.04
#